data_AF-A0A3C0S1U0-F1
#
_entry.id   AF-A0A3C0S1U0-F1
#
_cell.length_a   1.000
_cell.length_b   1.000
_cell.length_c   1.000
_cell.angle_alpha   90.00
_cell.angle_beta   90.00
_cell.angle_gamma   90.00
#
_symmetry.space_group_name_H-M   'P 1'
#
loop_
_entity.id
_entity.type
_entity.pdbx_description
1 polymer ?
#
loop_
_entity_poly.entity_id
_entity_poly.type
_entity_poly.pdbx_seq_one_letter_code
_entity_poly.pdbx_strand_id
1 'polypeptide(L)'
;YIASWLLGSVLYMGFGSLIPMPSNLQLMGGSPPLAAVLAAIVTLVPKYELRFLLIGTVKLKLVAIIYFGLEFLTLTMTNRPAAISYFAVILFGMGFTYALKSGMDWSTIFQKKQQKPAKMKVVVGNNIPTNRKHRYDLPNQDEIDAILDKISVSGYDSLTNHEKETLFRASNSGDKVDG
;
A
#
# COMPACT_ATOMS: atom_id res chain seq x y z
N TYR A 1 -11.92 -6.61 12.90
CA TYR A 1 -13.39 -6.75 12.96
C TYR A 1 -13.85 -8.20 13.06
N ILE A 2 -13.65 -9.05 12.06
CA ILE A 2 -14.08 -10.46 12.12
C ILE A 2 -13.32 -11.23 13.22
N ALA A 3 -11.99 -11.12 13.23
CA ALA A 3 -11.14 -11.76 14.24
C ALA A 3 -11.52 -11.34 15.68
N SER A 4 -11.84 -10.07 15.90
CA SER A 4 -12.30 -9.56 17.20
C SER A 4 -13.68 -10.10 17.60
N TRP A 5 -14.56 -10.39 16.64
CA TRP A 5 -15.86 -11.00 16.93
C TRP A 5 -15.71 -12.47 17.34
N LEU A 6 -14.91 -13.23 16.59
CA LEU A 6 -14.57 -14.61 16.93
C LEU A 6 -13.89 -14.68 18.30
N LEU A 7 -12.87 -13.85 18.53
CA LEU A 7 -12.17 -13.79 19.81
C LEU A 7 -13.10 -13.41 20.95
N GLY A 8 -13.92 -12.37 20.77
CA GLY A 8 -14.89 -11.92 21.78
C GLY A 8 -15.89 -13.01 22.15
N SER A 9 -16.43 -13.72 21.16
CA SER A 9 -17.39 -14.82 21.38
C SER A 9 -16.75 -16.00 22.09
N VAL A 10 -15.54 -16.42 21.69
CA VAL A 10 -14.81 -17.52 22.34
C VAL A 10 -14.48 -17.19 23.78
N LEU A 11 -13.97 -15.98 24.04
CA LEU A 11 -13.66 -15.52 25.39
C LEU A 11 -14.93 -15.42 26.24
N TYR A 12 -16.02 -14.90 25.69
CA TYR A 12 -17.30 -14.80 26.40
C TYR A 12 -17.83 -16.17 26.83
N MET A 13 -17.78 -17.16 25.95
CA MET A 13 -18.16 -18.54 26.28
C MET A 13 -17.24 -19.12 27.35
N GLY A 14 -15.91 -18.97 27.20
CA GLY A 14 -14.94 -19.48 28.16
C GLY A 14 -15.11 -18.88 29.56
N PHE A 15 -15.23 -17.56 29.66
CA PHE A 15 -15.46 -16.88 30.94
C PHE A 15 -16.86 -17.11 31.51
N GLY A 16 -17.86 -17.25 30.65
CA GLY A 16 -19.23 -17.57 31.06
C GLY A 16 -19.41 -18.99 31.59
N SER A 17 -18.49 -19.91 31.30
CA SER A 17 -18.44 -21.23 31.95
C SER A 17 -17.81 -21.18 33.35
N LEU A 18 -16.95 -20.19 33.62
CA LEU A 18 -16.24 -20.01 34.90
C LEU A 18 -17.02 -19.11 35.89
N ILE A 19 -17.81 -18.18 35.37
CA ILE A 19 -18.57 -17.20 36.14
C ILE A 19 -20.06 -17.41 35.86
N PRO A 20 -20.91 -17.56 36.90
CA PRO A 20 -22.34 -17.76 36.71
C PRO A 20 -22.94 -16.70 35.78
N MET A 21 -23.53 -17.14 34.66
CA MET A 21 -24.17 -16.24 33.73
C MET A 21 -25.44 -15.65 34.33
N PRO A 22 -25.74 -14.36 34.09
CA PRO A 22 -27.05 -13.84 34.40
C PRO A 22 -28.13 -14.61 33.63
N SER A 23 -29.29 -14.83 34.25
CA SER A 23 -30.43 -15.57 33.68
C SER A 23 -30.92 -15.03 32.34
N ASN A 24 -30.61 -13.77 32.04
CA ASN A 24 -30.86 -13.14 30.75
C ASN A 24 -29.58 -13.17 29.91
N LEU A 25 -29.50 -14.14 29.00
CA LEU A 25 -28.38 -14.25 28.06
C LEU A 25 -28.50 -13.19 26.95
N GLN A 26 -28.27 -11.93 27.28
CA GLN A 26 -28.15 -10.87 26.29
C GLN A 26 -26.72 -10.83 25.77
N LEU A 27 -26.45 -11.60 24.72
CA LEU A 27 -25.29 -11.41 23.86
C LEU A 27 -25.48 -10.09 23.08
N MET A 28 -25.07 -8.96 23.68
CA MET A 28 -25.01 -7.67 22.99
C MET A 28 -23.86 -7.71 21.96
N GLY A 29 -24.17 -8.21 20.75
CA GLY A 29 -23.20 -8.65 19.76
C GLY A 29 -22.48 -7.59 18.91
N GLY A 30 -22.56 -6.29 19.24
CA GLY A 30 -22.04 -5.22 18.37
C GLY A 30 -20.83 -4.45 18.88
N SER A 31 -20.69 -4.25 20.19
CA SER A 31 -19.69 -3.33 20.75
C SER A 31 -18.24 -3.85 20.76
N PRO A 32 -17.94 -5.16 20.95
CA PRO A 32 -16.55 -5.64 21.04
C PRO A 32 -15.70 -5.44 19.76
N PRO A 33 -16.21 -5.71 18.54
CA PRO A 33 -15.44 -5.46 17.31
C PRO A 33 -15.10 -3.99 17.09
N LEU A 34 -16.03 -3.09 17.42
CA LEU A 34 -15.80 -1.65 17.33
C LEU A 34 -14.72 -1.21 18.33
N ALA A 35 -14.75 -1.75 19.55
CA ALA A 35 -13.73 -1.47 20.55
C ALA A 35 -12.34 -1.95 20.11
N ALA A 36 -12.24 -3.14 19.50
CA ALA A 36 -10.98 -3.63 18.94
C ALA A 36 -10.43 -2.74 17.83
N VAL A 37 -11.30 -2.31 16.90
CA VAL A 37 -10.92 -1.43 15.79
C VAL A 37 -10.50 -0.06 16.33
N LEU A 38 -11.27 0.52 17.25
CA LEU A 38 -10.93 1.80 17.86
C LEU A 38 -9.59 1.71 18.62
N ALA A 39 -9.38 0.63 19.37
CA ALA A 39 -8.13 0.38 20.08
C ALA A 39 -6.95 0.28 19.12
N ALA A 40 -7.13 -0.42 18.00
CA ALA A 40 -6.13 -0.50 16.94
C ALA A 40 -5.79 0.88 16.35
N ILE A 41 -6.80 1.69 16.02
CA ILE A 41 -6.61 3.04 15.47
C ILE A 41 -5.87 3.94 16.47
N VAL A 42 -6.29 3.94 17.73
CA VAL A 42 -5.68 4.78 18.80
C VAL A 42 -4.22 4.38 19.04
N THR A 43 -3.89 3.09 18.95
CA THR A 43 -2.51 2.60 19.03
C THR A 43 -1.69 2.98 17.79
N LEU A 44 -2.33 3.06 16.62
CA LEU A 44 -1.68 3.47 15.38
C LEU A 44 -1.33 4.96 15.40
N VAL A 45 -2.31 5.82 15.71
CA VAL A 45 -2.22 7.29 15.66
C VAL A 45 -2.55 7.94 17.01
N PRO A 46 -1.71 7.76 18.05
CA PRO A 46 -2.02 8.20 19.42
C PRO A 46 -2.10 9.72 19.61
N LYS A 47 -1.49 10.50 18.71
CA LYS A 47 -1.45 11.97 18.75
C LYS A 47 -2.52 12.64 17.88
N TYR A 48 -3.44 11.88 17.29
CA TYR A 48 -4.46 12.44 16.42
C TYR A 48 -5.49 13.27 17.20
N GLU A 49 -5.89 14.41 16.63
CA GLU A 49 -6.84 15.34 17.22
C GLU A 49 -8.08 15.43 16.35
N LEU A 50 -9.24 15.22 16.95
CA LEU A 50 -10.55 15.35 16.33
C LEU A 50 -11.09 16.74 16.60
N ARG A 51 -11.57 17.42 15.56
CA ARG A 51 -12.21 18.73 15.69
C ARG A 51 -13.72 18.55 15.75
N PHE A 52 -14.29 18.75 16.92
CA PHE A 52 -15.73 18.77 17.13
C PHE A 52 -16.29 20.17 16.90
N LEU A 53 -17.50 20.26 16.34
CA LEU A 53 -18.17 21.53 16.04
C LEU A 53 -18.38 22.41 17.28
N LEU A 54 -18.75 21.80 18.41
CA LEU A 54 -19.16 22.51 19.64
C LEU A 54 -18.08 22.53 20.73
N ILE A 55 -17.24 21.50 20.80
CA ILE A 55 -16.32 21.24 21.93
C ILE A 55 -14.87 21.62 21.58
N GLY A 56 -14.59 21.92 20.30
CA GLY A 56 -13.24 22.23 19.83
C GLY A 56 -12.41 20.99 19.51
N THR A 57 -11.09 21.09 19.64
CA THR A 57 -10.14 20.01 19.32
C THR A 57 -9.92 19.10 20.51
N VAL A 58 -10.20 17.81 20.34
CA VAL A 58 -10.05 16.78 21.38
C VAL A 58 -9.20 15.64 20.86
N LYS A 59 -8.26 15.16 21.68
CA LYS A 59 -7.39 14.03 21.32
C LYS A 59 -8.20 12.75 21.17
N LEU A 60 -7.96 12.00 20.09
CA LEU A 60 -8.63 10.72 19.81
C LEU A 60 -8.46 9.72 20.96
N LYS A 61 -7.28 9.70 21.60
CA LYS A 61 -7.01 8.85 22.77
C LYS A 61 -8.00 9.10 23.92
N LEU A 62 -8.38 10.36 24.17
CA LEU A 62 -9.32 10.69 25.25
C LEU A 62 -10.72 10.15 24.95
N VAL A 63 -11.18 10.34 23.71
CA VAL A 63 -12.49 9.83 23.24
C VAL A 63 -12.54 8.31 23.39
N ALA A 64 -11.48 7.61 22.98
CA ALA A 64 -11.41 6.16 23.10
C ALA A 64 -11.39 5.67 24.55
N ILE A 65 -10.63 6.32 25.44
CA ILE A 65 -10.61 5.96 26.87
C ILE A 65 -12.00 6.12 27.49
N ILE A 66 -12.71 7.21 27.20
CA ILE A 66 -14.07 7.45 27.70
C ILE A 66 -15.01 6.36 27.16
N TYR A 67 -14.96 6.07 25.87
CA TYR A 67 -15.77 5.03 25.25
C TYR A 67 -15.52 3.64 25.86
N PHE A 68 -14.27 3.23 26.02
CA PHE A 68 -13.92 1.95 26.65
C PHE A 68 -14.33 1.90 28.12
N GLY A 69 -14.14 2.99 28.86
CA GLY A 69 -14.47 3.06 30.28
C GLY A 69 -15.97 2.97 30.55
N LEU A 70 -16.78 3.70 29.77
CA LEU A 70 -18.23 3.66 29.89
C LEU A 70 -18.79 2.27 29.58
N GLU A 71 -18.38 1.67 28.46
CA GLU A 71 -18.83 0.34 28.06
C GLU A 71 -18.36 -0.76 29.04
N PHE A 72 -17.12 -0.66 29.53
CA PHE A 72 -16.63 -1.59 30.53
C PHE A 72 -17.42 -1.50 31.84
N LEU A 73 -17.80 -0.29 32.26
CA LEU A 73 -18.59 -0.08 33.47
C LEU A 73 -20.01 -0.65 33.34
N THR A 74 -20.68 -0.40 32.21
CA THR A 74 -22.02 -0.94 31.93
C THR A 74 -22.01 -2.47 31.89
N LEU A 75 -21.01 -3.06 31.23
CA LEU A 75 -20.84 -4.51 31.17
C LEU A 75 -20.51 -5.11 32.54
N THR A 76 -19.69 -4.46 33.36
CA THR A 76 -19.35 -4.98 34.69
C THR A 76 -20.58 -5.14 35.59
N MET A 77 -21.56 -4.24 35.44
CA MET A 77 -22.80 -4.27 36.23
C MET A 77 -23.84 -5.25 35.69
N THR A 78 -23.90 -5.43 34.36
CA THR A 78 -24.93 -6.24 33.69
C THR A 78 -24.46 -7.66 33.38
N ASN A 79 -23.22 -7.82 32.94
CA ASN A 79 -22.65 -9.07 32.43
C ASN A 79 -21.12 -9.11 32.64
N ARG A 80 -20.68 -9.59 33.81
CA ARG A 80 -19.25 -9.69 34.17
C ARG A 80 -18.41 -10.50 33.18
N PRO A 81 -18.85 -11.68 32.68
CA PRO A 81 -18.12 -12.39 31.62
C PRO A 81 -17.89 -11.55 30.36
N ALA A 82 -18.88 -10.75 29.95
CA ALA A 82 -18.76 -9.86 28.80
C ALA A 82 -17.76 -8.73 29.06
N ALA A 83 -17.71 -8.17 30.28
CA ALA A 83 -16.74 -7.12 30.64
C ALA A 83 -15.28 -7.60 30.50
N ILE A 84 -14.99 -8.80 30.97
CA ILE A 84 -13.64 -9.41 30.87
C ILE A 84 -13.28 -9.65 29.41
N SER A 85 -14.23 -10.20 28.65
CA SER A 85 -14.05 -10.47 27.22
C SER A 85 -13.83 -9.18 26.43
N TYR A 86 -14.57 -8.13 26.75
CA TYR A 86 -14.43 -6.79 26.15
C TYR A 86 -13.03 -6.21 26.39
N PHE A 87 -12.54 -6.29 27.61
CA PHE A 87 -11.19 -5.83 27.96
C PHE A 87 -10.11 -6.63 27.20
N ALA A 88 -10.23 -7.95 27.13
CA ALA A 88 -9.31 -8.80 26.39
C ALA A 88 -9.32 -8.50 24.87
N VAL A 89 -10.49 -8.19 24.30
CA VAL A 89 -10.63 -7.79 22.89
C VAL A 89 -9.98 -6.43 22.61
N ILE A 90 -10.05 -5.47 23.55
CA ILE A 90 -9.32 -4.20 23.46
C ILE A 90 -7.81 -4.45 23.45
N LEU A 91 -7.31 -5.25 24.39
CA LEU A 91 -5.89 -5.61 24.45
C LEU A 91 -5.42 -6.30 23.16
N PHE A 92 -6.25 -7.20 22.62
CA PHE A 92 -5.98 -7.84 21.34
C PHE A 92 -5.89 -6.82 20.19
N GLY A 93 -6.78 -5.84 20.10
CA GLY A 93 -6.71 -4.79 19.07
C GLY A 93 -5.43 -3.95 19.16
N MET A 94 -5.00 -3.60 20.38
CA MET A 94 -3.74 -2.90 20.61
C MET A 94 -2.52 -3.77 20.24
N GLY A 95 -2.50 -5.02 20.70
CA GLY A 95 -1.42 -5.98 20.43
C GLY A 95 -1.30 -6.32 18.95
N PHE A 96 -2.43 -6.48 18.26
CA PHE A 96 -2.48 -6.69 16.82
C PHE A 96 -1.83 -5.53 16.05
N THR A 97 -2.12 -4.30 16.46
CA THR A 97 -1.51 -3.10 15.83
C THR A 97 -0.03 -2.99 16.13
N TYR A 98 0.40 -3.37 17.34
CA TYR A 98 1.82 -3.41 17.68
C TYR A 98 2.57 -4.47 16.84
N ALA A 99 2.00 -5.66 16.67
CA ALA A 99 2.54 -6.70 15.80
C ALA A 99 2.67 -6.22 14.35
N LEU A 100 1.64 -5.52 13.83
CA LEU A 100 1.67 -4.89 12.51
C LEU A 100 2.79 -3.84 12.38
N LYS A 101 2.97 -2.98 13.39
CA LYS A 101 4.05 -1.97 13.42
C LYS A 101 5.44 -2.60 13.42
N SER A 102 5.60 -3.78 14.03
CA SER A 102 6.86 -4.52 14.07
C SER A 102 7.15 -5.32 12.78
N GLY A 103 6.34 -5.18 11.73
CA GLY A 103 6.53 -5.88 10.46
C GLY A 103 6.01 -7.32 10.43
N MET A 104 5.32 -7.77 11.50
CA MET A 104 4.66 -9.06 11.52
C MET A 104 3.32 -8.94 10.77
N ASP A 105 3.39 -9.03 9.45
CA ASP A 105 2.20 -8.93 8.61
C ASP A 105 1.43 -10.26 8.59
N TRP A 106 0.45 -10.38 9.50
CA TRP A 106 -0.45 -11.54 9.58
C TRP A 106 -1.35 -11.67 8.35
N SER A 107 -1.40 -10.66 7.46
CA SER A 107 -2.12 -10.76 6.19
C SER A 107 -1.47 -11.78 5.24
N THR A 108 -0.17 -12.07 5.42
CA THR A 108 0.57 -13.06 4.60
C THR A 108 -0.02 -14.48 4.66
N ILE A 109 -0.76 -14.81 5.73
CA ILE A 109 -1.49 -16.09 5.87
C ILE A 109 -2.66 -16.16 4.88
N PHE A 110 -3.28 -15.02 4.57
CA PHE A 110 -4.38 -14.88 3.62
C PHE A 110 -3.94 -14.42 2.23
N GLN A 111 -2.66 -14.06 2.07
CA GLN A 111 -2.07 -13.83 0.75
C GLN A 111 -1.98 -15.18 0.04
N LYS A 112 -3.05 -15.50 -0.72
CA LYS A 112 -3.03 -16.55 -1.72
C LYS A 112 -1.85 -16.24 -2.62
N LYS A 113 -0.74 -16.98 -2.44
CA LYS A 113 0.55 -16.82 -3.11
C LYS A 113 0.26 -16.44 -4.56
N GLN A 114 0.32 -15.15 -4.88
CA GLN A 114 -0.02 -14.67 -6.21
C GLN A 114 0.95 -15.39 -7.12
N GLN A 115 0.44 -16.33 -7.91
CA GLN A 115 1.28 -17.02 -8.86
C GLN A 115 1.86 -15.93 -9.73
N LYS A 116 3.20 -15.81 -9.72
CA LYS A 116 3.91 -14.87 -10.58
C LYS A 116 3.28 -15.01 -11.96
N PRO A 117 2.85 -13.90 -12.60
CA PRO A 117 2.24 -14.00 -13.92
C PRO A 117 3.18 -14.85 -14.78
N ALA A 118 2.63 -15.92 -15.36
CA ALA A 118 3.40 -16.87 -16.15
C ALA A 118 4.27 -16.06 -17.10
N LYS A 119 5.59 -16.30 -17.09
CA LYS A 119 6.53 -15.61 -17.97
C LYS A 119 5.97 -15.73 -19.39
N MET A 120 5.40 -14.65 -19.92
CA MET A 120 4.93 -14.62 -21.29
C MET A 120 6.17 -14.77 -22.15
N LYS A 121 6.39 -15.99 -22.65
CA LYS A 121 7.35 -16.23 -23.72
C LYS A 121 6.75 -15.54 -24.94
N VAL A 122 7.24 -14.34 -25.24
CA VAL A 122 6.95 -13.66 -26.49
C VAL A 122 7.46 -14.56 -27.60
N VAL A 123 6.55 -15.33 -28.20
CA VAL A 123 6.81 -15.97 -29.48
C VAL A 123 6.76 -14.81 -30.46
N VAL A 124 7.93 -14.26 -30.77
CA VAL A 124 8.09 -13.34 -31.89
C VAL A 124 7.66 -14.13 -33.12
N GLY A 125 6.45 -13.85 -33.62
CA GLY A 125 6.00 -14.36 -34.90
C GLY A 125 6.99 -13.88 -35.95
N ASN A 126 7.70 -14.82 -36.57
CA ASN A 126 8.46 -14.61 -37.78
C ASN A 126 7.51 -14.17 -38.90
N ASN A 127 7.12 -12.88 -38.98
CA ASN A 127 6.64 -12.20 -40.19
C ASN A 127 6.17 -10.76 -39.90
N ILE A 128 6.99 -9.97 -39.20
CA ILE A 128 6.92 -8.52 -39.39
C ILE A 128 8.14 -8.19 -40.26
N PRO A 129 7.96 -7.79 -41.53
CA PRO A 129 9.04 -7.21 -42.30
C PRO A 129 9.32 -5.84 -41.69
N THR A 130 10.01 -5.83 -40.55
CA THR A 130 10.70 -4.65 -40.08
C THR A 130 11.71 -4.37 -41.17
N ASN A 131 11.47 -3.32 -41.95
CA ASN A 131 12.42 -2.73 -42.87
C ASN A 131 13.60 -2.22 -42.03
N ARG A 132 14.41 -3.15 -41.51
CA ARG A 132 15.70 -2.88 -40.88
C ARG A 132 16.60 -2.52 -42.04
N LYS A 133 16.56 -1.25 -42.43
CA LYS A 133 17.65 -0.66 -43.18
C LYS A 133 18.93 -0.99 -42.40
N HIS A 134 19.80 -1.71 -43.08
CA HIS A 134 21.03 -2.26 -42.56
C HIS A 134 21.78 -1.19 -41.73
N ARG A 135 22.25 -1.57 -40.55
CA ARG A 135 23.12 -0.76 -39.68
C ARG A 135 24.48 -0.41 -40.34
N TYR A 136 24.70 -0.86 -41.58
CA TYR A 136 25.85 -0.55 -42.42
C TYR A 136 25.68 0.73 -43.27
N ASP A 137 24.50 1.36 -43.25
CA ASP A 137 24.18 2.53 -44.08
C ASP A 137 24.13 3.85 -43.26
N LEU A 138 24.54 3.81 -41.99
CA LEU A 138 24.70 4.98 -41.15
C LEU A 138 26.16 5.46 -41.23
N PRO A 139 26.42 6.75 -41.47
CA PRO A 139 27.75 7.30 -41.37
C PRO A 139 28.39 7.06 -39.99
N ASN A 140 29.72 6.95 -39.96
CA ASN A 140 30.45 6.80 -38.71
C ASN A 140 30.26 8.06 -37.84
N GLN A 141 30.01 7.89 -36.55
CA GLN A 141 29.77 9.02 -35.64
C GLN A 141 31.00 9.93 -35.51
N ASP A 142 32.20 9.35 -35.53
CA ASP A 142 33.45 10.13 -35.50
C ASP A 142 33.61 11.06 -36.72
N GLU A 143 33.05 10.65 -37.89
CA GLU A 143 33.07 11.47 -39.11
C GLU A 143 32.05 12.60 -39.01
N ILE A 144 30.88 12.34 -38.41
CA ILE A 144 29.85 13.36 -38.15
C ILE A 144 30.40 14.44 -37.21
N ASP A 145 31.04 14.03 -36.10
CA ASP A 145 31.59 14.96 -35.10
C ASP A 145 32.70 15.84 -35.70
N ALA A 146 33.60 15.28 -36.51
CA ALA A 146 34.64 16.04 -37.20
C ALA A 146 34.04 17.09 -38.17
N ILE A 147 32.93 16.75 -38.84
CA ILE A 147 32.23 17.67 -39.72
C ILE A 147 31.53 18.79 -38.91
N LEU A 148 30.92 18.46 -37.76
CA LEU A 148 30.29 19.44 -36.87
C LEU A 148 31.32 20.43 -36.30
N ASP A 149 32.50 19.96 -35.92
CA ASP A 149 33.61 20.80 -35.48
C ASP A 149 34.06 21.76 -36.59
N LYS A 150 34.16 21.27 -37.83
CA LYS A 150 34.52 22.11 -38.99
C LYS A 150 33.46 23.18 -39.27
N ILE A 151 32.17 22.84 -39.19
CA ILE A 151 31.08 23.83 -39.29
C ILE A 151 31.22 24.89 -38.19
N SER A 152 31.57 24.49 -36.96
CA SER A 152 31.68 25.41 -35.82
C SER A 152 32.76 26.49 -36.02
N VAL A 153 33.82 26.18 -36.77
CA VAL A 153 34.96 27.08 -37.01
C VAL A 153 34.83 27.86 -38.33
N SER A 154 34.46 27.20 -39.43
CA SER A 154 34.48 27.78 -40.79
C SER A 154 33.11 27.87 -41.46
N GLY A 155 32.04 27.46 -40.81
CA GLY A 155 30.66 27.55 -41.32
C GLY A 155 30.30 26.46 -42.35
N TYR A 156 29.00 26.31 -42.63
CA TYR A 156 28.45 25.23 -43.46
C TYR A 156 28.93 25.25 -44.92
N ASP A 157 29.20 26.43 -45.47
CA ASP A 157 29.66 26.58 -46.86
C ASP A 157 31.07 26.02 -47.10
N SER A 158 31.84 25.80 -46.02
CA SER A 158 33.17 25.19 -46.07
C SER A 158 33.17 23.67 -46.25
N LEU A 159 31.99 23.04 -46.24
CA LEU A 159 31.84 21.60 -46.43
C LEU A 159 31.89 21.18 -47.89
N THR A 160 32.57 20.08 -48.14
CA THR A 160 32.56 19.38 -49.42
C THR A 160 31.21 18.72 -49.68
N ASN A 161 30.91 18.42 -50.94
CA ASN A 161 29.65 17.76 -51.31
C ASN A 161 29.46 16.40 -50.60
N HIS A 162 30.56 15.69 -50.31
CA HIS A 162 30.53 14.45 -49.54
C HIS A 162 30.14 14.67 -48.07
N GLU A 163 30.79 15.63 -47.39
CA GLU A 163 30.51 15.96 -45.99
C GLU A 163 29.05 16.41 -45.78
N LYS A 164 28.49 17.16 -46.74
CA LYS A 164 27.08 17.59 -46.72
C LYS A 164 26.11 16.40 -46.84
N GLU A 165 26.39 15.46 -47.72
CA GLU A 165 25.59 14.24 -47.88
C GLU A 165 25.65 13.35 -46.63
N THR A 166 26.83 13.25 -46.02
CA THR A 166 27.04 12.52 -44.76
C THR A 166 26.19 13.08 -43.62
N LEU A 167 26.18 14.40 -43.43
CA LEU A 167 25.31 15.06 -42.44
C LEU A 167 23.82 14.88 -42.74
N PHE A 168 23.43 14.97 -44.01
CA PHE A 168 22.03 14.81 -44.42
C PHE A 168 21.50 13.40 -44.10
N ARG A 169 22.31 12.38 -44.39
CA ARG A 169 22.00 10.97 -44.06
C ARG A 169 21.91 10.74 -42.55
N ALA A 170 22.76 11.38 -41.77
CA ALA A 170 22.71 11.33 -40.31
C ALA A 170 21.43 11.98 -39.74
N SER A 171 21.07 13.18 -40.22
CA SER A 171 19.87 13.90 -39.78
C SER A 171 18.57 13.13 -40.06
N ASN A 172 18.47 12.48 -41.22
CA ASN A 172 17.26 11.74 -41.61
C ASN A 172 17.06 10.41 -40.84
N SER A 173 18.09 10.01 -40.07
CA SER A 173 18.10 8.79 -39.25
C SER A 173 17.81 9.07 -37.77
N GLY A 174 18.16 10.26 -37.25
CA GLY A 174 17.88 10.66 -35.87
C GLY A 174 16.40 10.95 -35.59
N ASP A 175 15.67 11.49 -36.57
CA ASP A 175 14.25 11.88 -36.47
C ASP A 175 13.28 10.71 -36.25
N LYS A 176 13.75 9.46 -36.36
CA LYS A 176 12.93 8.24 -36.24
C LYS A 176 13.10 7.50 -34.91
N VAL A 177 13.98 7.97 -34.02
CA VAL A 177 14.28 7.29 -32.75
C VAL A 177 13.52 7.91 -31.57
N ASP A 178 13.10 9.18 -31.69
CA ASP A 178 12.46 9.95 -30.61
C ASP A 178 10.96 10.23 -30.84
N GLY A 179 10.32 9.54 -31.79
CA GLY A 179 8.88 9.64 -32.10
C GLY A 179 8.03 8.49 -31.56
#